data_AF-A0A0R2QH88-F1
#
_entry.id   AF-A0A0R2QH88-F1
#
_cell.length_a   1.000
_cell.length_b   1.000
_cell.length_c   1.000
_cell.angle_alpha   90.00
_cell.angle_beta   90.00
_cell.angle_gamma   90.00
#
_symmetry.space_group_name_H-M   'P 1'
#
loop_
_entity.id
_entity.type
_entity.pdbx_description
1 polymer ?
#
loop_
_entity_poly.entity_id
_entity_poly.type
_entity_poly.pdbx_seq_one_letter_code
_entity_poly.pdbx_strand_id
1 'polypeptide(L)'
;MPVDRIAVTGWVLVAFIFANAGKTMKDQIAMIRDWSIFAGILFAYEYSRGLSDQLGRPISYLAVRNIDRALFFGTDPNVWMQQHLNVSKVLSWYEYPLAVTYMTHFIFPPGVAVLLWWINRDMWVRYMRRLGILFFLACATFAAFPVAPPWLAAKQGYIAPIHRITARAWSHMGIKSVSKVFDRGTAITNPYAAMPSLHAGCALLVVLFFFPYMPKWIRVISLALPASMAVCLVYFGEHYVADILAGWLYVGVAIWISTKWEKRNSGAVKAQRAR
;
A
#
# COMPACT_ATOMS: atom_id res chain seq x y z
N MET A 1 -17.51 6.79 5.11
CA MET A 1 -16.07 6.62 5.43
C MET A 1 -15.65 5.21 5.05
N PRO A 2 -14.42 5.00 4.53
CA PRO A 2 -13.95 3.68 4.12
C PRO A 2 -13.88 2.76 5.33
N VAL A 3 -14.65 1.67 5.30
CA VAL A 3 -14.78 0.72 6.42
C VAL A 3 -13.44 0.04 6.75
N ASP A 4 -12.57 -0.11 5.76
CA ASP A 4 -11.23 -0.66 5.89
C ASP A 4 -10.30 0.21 6.75
N ARG A 5 -10.36 1.54 6.65
CA ARG A 5 -9.43 2.43 7.38
C ARG A 5 -9.80 2.57 8.85
N ILE A 6 -11.09 2.68 9.16
CA ILE A 6 -11.57 2.66 10.54
C ILE A 6 -11.19 1.35 11.22
N ALA A 7 -11.37 0.22 10.51
CA ALA A 7 -10.94 -1.08 11.00
C ALA A 7 -9.43 -1.10 11.28
N VAL A 8 -8.60 -0.62 10.35
CA VAL A 8 -7.14 -0.57 10.52
C VAL A 8 -6.72 0.32 11.69
N THR A 9 -7.18 1.57 11.75
CA THR A 9 -6.84 2.48 12.84
C THR A 9 -7.36 1.98 14.19
N GLY A 10 -8.51 1.31 14.19
CA GLY A 10 -9.14 0.75 15.38
C GLY A 10 -8.36 -0.41 15.96
N TRP A 11 -7.99 -1.41 15.16
CA TRP A 11 -7.20 -2.54 15.68
C TRP A 11 -5.78 -2.11 16.05
N VAL A 12 -5.17 -1.15 15.33
CA VAL A 12 -3.88 -0.56 15.69
C VAL A 12 -3.97 0.16 17.04
N LEU A 13 -5.06 0.92 17.28
CA LEU A 13 -5.30 1.58 18.57
C LEU A 13 -5.39 0.55 19.70
N VAL A 14 -6.17 -0.51 19.50
CA VAL A 14 -6.32 -1.59 20.46
C VAL A 14 -4.96 -2.22 20.79
N ALA A 15 -4.15 -2.50 19.76
CA ALA A 15 -2.81 -3.06 19.96
C ALA A 15 -1.88 -2.10 20.74
N PHE A 16 -1.94 -0.80 20.47
CA PHE A 16 -1.21 0.22 21.21
C PHE A 16 -1.65 0.26 22.68
N ILE A 17 -2.96 0.26 22.95
CA ILE A 17 -3.51 0.24 24.31
C ILE A 17 -3.02 -0.98 25.09
N PHE A 18 -3.09 -2.18 24.48
CA PHE A 18 -2.58 -3.41 25.11
C PHE A 18 -1.07 -3.33 25.40
N ALA A 19 -0.27 -2.84 24.46
CA ALA A 19 1.17 -2.67 24.64
C ALA A 19 1.55 -1.58 25.67
N ASN A 20 0.60 -0.75 26.09
CA ASN A 20 0.77 0.33 27.05
C ASN A 20 0.05 0.10 28.38
N ALA A 21 -0.56 -1.07 28.57
CA ALA A 21 -1.24 -1.42 29.82
C ALA A 21 -0.26 -1.37 31.01
N GLY A 22 -0.66 -0.69 32.09
CA GLY A 22 0.15 -0.55 33.31
C GLY A 22 1.34 0.43 33.20
N LYS A 23 1.51 1.14 32.08
CA LYS A 23 2.57 2.15 31.91
C LYS A 23 2.15 3.54 32.38
N THR A 24 3.14 4.42 32.57
CA THR A 24 2.95 5.75 33.15
C THR A 24 2.08 6.66 32.28
N MET A 25 1.53 7.74 32.84
CA MET A 25 0.77 8.73 32.07
C MET A 25 1.59 9.38 30.95
N LYS A 26 2.92 9.53 31.12
CA LYS A 26 3.80 10.03 30.07
C LYS A 26 3.84 9.07 28.87
N ASP A 27 3.85 7.77 29.14
CA ASP A 27 3.80 6.73 28.10
C ASP A 27 2.43 6.69 27.41
N GLN A 28 1.34 6.92 28.15
CA GLN A 28 0.00 7.06 27.56
C GLN A 28 -0.09 8.23 26.57
N ILE A 29 0.44 9.39 26.95
CA ILE A 29 0.46 10.57 26.06
C ILE A 29 1.31 10.29 24.81
N ALA A 30 2.48 9.66 24.98
CA ALA A 30 3.35 9.30 23.85
C ALA A 30 2.67 8.30 22.91
N MET A 31 1.94 7.32 23.44
CA MET A 31 1.14 6.37 22.67
C MET A 31 0.07 7.07 21.85
N ILE A 32 -0.73 7.94 22.48
CA ILE A 32 -1.79 8.68 21.79
C ILE A 32 -1.17 9.52 20.68
N ARG A 33 -0.13 10.30 20.95
CA ARG A 33 0.57 11.11 19.94
C ARG A 33 1.01 10.26 18.74
N ASP A 34 1.67 9.14 18.99
CA ASP A 34 2.23 8.30 17.93
C ASP A 34 1.16 7.58 17.11
N TRP A 35 0.10 7.12 17.78
CA TRP A 35 -1.09 6.60 17.11
C TRP A 35 -1.75 7.69 16.26
N SER A 36 -1.88 8.92 16.76
CA SER A 36 -2.45 10.05 16.02
C SER A 36 -1.63 10.38 14.78
N ILE A 37 -0.30 10.29 14.84
CA ILE A 37 0.57 10.46 13.66
C ILE A 37 0.28 9.37 12.63
N PHE A 38 0.22 8.11 13.06
CA PHE A 38 -0.10 6.98 12.17
C PHE A 38 -1.49 7.12 11.54
N ALA A 39 -2.50 7.42 12.35
CA ALA A 39 -3.87 7.66 11.90
C ALA A 39 -3.91 8.85 10.93
N GLY A 40 -3.23 9.95 11.25
CA GLY A 40 -3.14 11.14 10.40
C GLY A 40 -2.60 10.85 9.01
N ILE A 41 -1.59 9.98 8.89
CA ILE A 41 -1.07 9.52 7.59
C ILE A 41 -2.16 8.78 6.79
N LEU A 42 -2.91 7.88 7.43
CA LEU A 42 -3.96 7.11 6.76
C LEU A 42 -5.16 7.99 6.36
N PHE A 43 -5.55 8.95 7.20
CA PHE A 43 -6.64 9.87 6.91
C PHE A 43 -6.26 10.92 5.87
N ALA A 44 -5.00 11.40 5.85
CA ALA A 44 -4.50 12.28 4.80
C ALA A 44 -4.56 11.61 3.43
N TYR A 45 -4.28 10.30 3.36
CA TYR A 45 -4.46 9.51 2.14
C TYR A 45 -5.92 9.50 1.68
N GLU A 46 -6.87 9.22 2.56
CA GLU A 46 -8.29 9.22 2.18
C GLU A 46 -8.75 10.59 1.67
N TYR A 47 -8.36 11.65 2.38
CA TYR A 47 -8.68 13.02 1.98
C TYR A 47 -8.07 13.37 0.61
N SER A 48 -6.83 12.96 0.35
CA SER A 48 -6.15 13.26 -0.92
C SER A 48 -6.86 12.67 -2.14
N ARG A 49 -7.54 11.53 -1.99
CA ARG A 49 -8.31 10.92 -3.08
C ARG A 49 -9.50 11.79 -3.48
N GLY A 50 -10.23 12.32 -2.49
CA GLY A 50 -11.35 13.25 -2.73
C GLY A 50 -10.92 14.65 -3.15
N LEU A 51 -9.66 15.03 -2.92
CA LEU A 51 -9.12 16.33 -3.31
C LEU A 51 -9.00 16.49 -4.83
N SER A 52 -8.74 15.39 -5.57
CA SER A 52 -8.63 15.42 -7.03
C SER A 52 -9.91 15.93 -7.71
N ASP A 53 -11.08 15.51 -7.21
CA ASP A 53 -12.39 15.95 -7.70
C ASP A 53 -12.59 17.45 -7.45
N GLN A 54 -12.18 17.94 -6.27
CA GLN A 54 -12.30 19.36 -5.90
C GLN A 54 -11.38 20.26 -6.72
N LEU A 55 -10.23 19.74 -7.15
CA LEU A 55 -9.27 20.45 -7.99
C LEU A 55 -9.66 20.45 -9.48
N GLY A 56 -10.76 19.79 -9.87
CA GLY A 56 -11.24 19.74 -11.24
C GLY A 56 -10.25 19.10 -12.23
N ARG A 57 -9.37 18.22 -11.75
CA ARG A 57 -8.33 17.60 -12.59
C ARG A 57 -8.95 16.54 -13.51
N PRO A 58 -8.63 16.54 -14.82
CA PRO A 58 -9.15 15.53 -15.73
C PRO A 58 -8.62 14.15 -15.35
N ILE A 59 -9.51 13.16 -15.31
CA ILE A 59 -9.15 11.78 -15.01
C ILE A 59 -8.40 11.18 -16.19
N SER A 60 -7.21 10.66 -15.94
CA SER A 60 -6.44 9.93 -16.94
C SER A 60 -6.88 8.46 -17.00
N TYR A 61 -7.58 8.09 -18.08
CA TYR A 61 -7.95 6.69 -18.35
C TYR A 61 -6.89 5.91 -19.12
N LEU A 62 -6.12 6.59 -19.99
CA LEU A 62 -5.24 5.93 -20.94
C LEU A 62 -3.75 6.17 -20.69
N ALA A 63 -3.34 7.21 -19.97
CA ALA A 63 -1.90 7.56 -19.89
C ALA A 63 -1.06 6.43 -19.28
N VAL A 64 -1.47 5.92 -18.12
CA VAL A 64 -0.77 4.81 -17.45
C VAL A 64 -0.89 3.51 -18.24
N ARG A 65 -2.08 3.23 -18.79
CA ARG A 65 -2.30 2.10 -19.69
C ARG A 65 -1.39 2.11 -20.91
N ASN A 66 -1.14 3.29 -21.50
CA ASN A 66 -0.26 3.44 -22.65
C ASN A 66 1.21 3.20 -22.26
N ILE A 67 1.62 3.56 -21.04
CA ILE A 67 2.94 3.19 -20.50
C ILE A 67 3.05 1.67 -20.41
N ASP A 68 2.05 0.98 -19.85
CA ASP A 68 2.02 -0.48 -19.79
C ASP A 68 2.13 -1.09 -21.20
N ARG A 69 1.34 -0.62 -22.16
CA ARG A 69 1.45 -1.10 -23.54
C ARG A 69 2.82 -0.86 -24.14
N ALA A 70 3.45 0.27 -23.88
CA ALA A 70 4.82 0.51 -24.34
C ALA A 70 5.81 -0.49 -23.71
N LEU A 71 5.70 -0.74 -22.40
CA LEU A 71 6.53 -1.69 -21.67
C LEU A 71 6.34 -3.14 -22.13
N PHE A 72 5.14 -3.49 -22.58
CA PHE A 72 4.75 -4.86 -22.98
C PHE A 72 4.42 -4.96 -24.48
N PHE A 73 5.11 -4.17 -25.32
CA PHE A 73 5.11 -4.29 -26.79
C PHE A 73 3.71 -4.29 -27.43
N GLY A 74 2.83 -3.42 -26.96
CA GLY A 74 1.45 -3.29 -27.42
C GLY A 74 0.48 -4.27 -26.75
N THR A 75 0.87 -4.94 -25.66
CA THR A 75 -0.02 -5.81 -24.89
C THR A 75 -0.53 -5.09 -23.65
N ASP A 76 -1.81 -5.24 -23.32
CA ASP A 76 -2.39 -4.80 -22.05
C ASP A 76 -2.21 -5.93 -21.01
N PRO A 77 -1.31 -5.80 -20.00
CA PRO A 77 -0.97 -6.91 -19.11
C PRO A 77 -2.17 -7.45 -18.32
N ASN A 78 -3.05 -6.57 -17.83
CA ASN A 78 -4.26 -6.98 -17.11
C ASN A 78 -5.17 -7.86 -17.98
N VAL A 79 -5.39 -7.45 -19.23
CA VAL A 79 -6.23 -8.19 -20.20
C VAL A 79 -5.58 -9.52 -20.52
N TRP A 80 -4.28 -9.49 -20.86
CA TRP A 80 -3.52 -10.70 -21.21
C TRP A 80 -3.56 -11.71 -20.07
N MET A 81 -3.29 -11.29 -18.84
CA MET A 81 -3.28 -12.19 -17.68
C MET A 81 -4.65 -12.85 -17.47
N GLN A 82 -5.74 -12.09 -17.52
CA GLN A 82 -7.07 -12.68 -17.29
C GLN A 82 -7.52 -13.61 -18.41
N GLN A 83 -7.15 -13.32 -19.66
CA GLN A 83 -7.42 -14.19 -20.80
C GLN A 83 -6.65 -15.52 -20.70
N HIS A 84 -5.37 -15.48 -20.31
CA HIS A 84 -4.51 -16.67 -20.27
C HIS A 84 -4.68 -17.50 -19.00
N LEU A 85 -4.93 -16.86 -17.86
CA LEU A 85 -5.18 -17.52 -16.59
C LEU A 85 -6.64 -17.95 -16.42
N ASN A 86 -7.50 -17.55 -17.37
CA ASN A 86 -8.90 -17.92 -17.50
C ASN A 86 -9.70 -17.68 -16.21
N VAL A 87 -10.14 -16.43 -16.02
CA VAL A 87 -11.06 -16.06 -14.94
C VAL A 87 -12.44 -16.69 -15.22
N SER A 88 -12.61 -17.94 -14.79
CA SER A 88 -13.83 -18.73 -14.99
C SER A 88 -14.81 -18.59 -13.82
N LYS A 89 -15.91 -19.35 -13.79
CA LYS A 89 -16.80 -19.45 -12.61
C LYS A 89 -16.18 -20.26 -11.47
N VAL A 90 -15.31 -21.22 -11.78
CA VAL A 90 -14.55 -22.02 -10.79
C VAL A 90 -13.31 -21.24 -10.37
N LEU A 91 -13.00 -21.21 -9.07
CA LEU A 91 -11.81 -20.53 -8.59
C LEU A 91 -10.57 -21.39 -8.85
N SER A 92 -9.52 -20.76 -9.36
CA SER A 92 -8.24 -21.42 -9.52
C SER A 92 -7.50 -21.48 -8.18
N TRP A 93 -6.72 -22.53 -7.94
CA TRP A 93 -6.04 -22.77 -6.66
C TRP A 93 -5.10 -21.61 -6.25
N TYR A 94 -4.52 -20.91 -7.22
CA TYR A 94 -3.61 -19.79 -6.98
C TYR A 94 -4.35 -18.49 -6.59
N GLU A 95 -5.66 -18.40 -6.80
CA GLU A 95 -6.43 -17.20 -6.42
C GLU A 95 -6.51 -17.03 -4.90
N TYR A 96 -6.47 -18.13 -4.14
CA TYR A 96 -6.44 -18.11 -2.67
C TYR A 96 -5.16 -17.46 -2.12
N PRO A 97 -3.93 -17.93 -2.44
CA PRO A 97 -2.73 -17.29 -1.95
C PRO A 97 -2.56 -15.86 -2.50
N LEU A 98 -3.05 -15.54 -3.71
CA LEU A 98 -3.05 -14.16 -4.20
C LEU A 98 -3.98 -13.25 -3.40
N ALA A 99 -5.18 -13.73 -3.03
CA ALA A 99 -6.10 -12.99 -2.17
C ALA A 99 -5.54 -12.77 -0.76
N VAL A 100 -4.87 -13.77 -0.19
CA VAL A 100 -4.13 -13.62 1.08
C VAL A 100 -3.02 -12.60 0.93
N THR A 101 -2.24 -12.68 -0.16
CA THR A 101 -1.17 -11.71 -0.45
C THR A 101 -1.73 -10.29 -0.53
N TYR A 102 -2.84 -10.07 -1.22
CA TYR A 102 -3.52 -8.76 -1.27
C TYR A 102 -3.84 -8.24 0.14
N MET A 103 -4.35 -9.12 1.02
CA MET A 103 -4.72 -8.76 2.39
C MET A 103 -3.53 -8.32 3.25
N THR A 104 -2.31 -8.77 2.95
CA THR A 104 -1.11 -8.37 3.70
C THR A 104 -0.91 -6.86 3.72
N HIS A 105 -1.41 -6.10 2.73
CA HIS A 105 -1.36 -4.64 2.73
C HIS A 105 -2.05 -4.01 3.95
N PHE A 106 -3.12 -4.62 4.45
CA PHE A 106 -3.87 -4.12 5.61
C PHE A 106 -3.30 -4.61 6.94
N ILE A 107 -2.36 -5.55 6.91
CA ILE A 107 -1.82 -6.21 8.11
C ILE A 107 -0.34 -5.89 8.30
N PHE A 108 0.51 -6.13 7.31
CA PHE A 108 1.96 -6.06 7.48
C PHE A 108 2.46 -4.63 7.71
N PRO A 109 2.08 -3.62 6.90
CA PRO A 109 2.55 -2.25 7.16
C PRO A 109 2.16 -1.68 8.53
N PRO A 110 0.87 -1.72 8.95
CA PRO A 110 0.47 -1.33 10.30
C PRO A 110 1.03 -2.25 11.38
N GLY A 111 1.09 -3.56 11.13
CA GLY A 111 1.59 -4.55 12.10
C GLY A 111 3.07 -4.35 12.40
N VAL A 112 3.89 -4.02 11.40
CA VAL A 112 5.29 -3.64 11.58
C VAL A 112 5.40 -2.33 12.36
N ALA A 113 4.54 -1.34 12.09
CA ALA A 113 4.49 -0.12 12.90
C ALA A 113 4.17 -0.43 14.38
N VAL A 114 3.18 -1.28 14.68
CA VAL A 114 2.86 -1.70 16.05
C VAL A 114 4.03 -2.46 16.68
N LEU A 115 4.59 -3.44 15.97
CA LEU A 115 5.68 -4.29 16.45
C LEU A 115 6.91 -3.46 16.81
N LEU A 116 7.32 -2.56 15.92
CA LEU A 116 8.47 -1.70 16.17
C LEU A 116 8.17 -0.67 17.26
N TRP A 117 6.94 -0.17 17.35
CA TRP A 117 6.54 0.72 18.44
C TRP A 117 6.72 0.03 19.80
N TRP A 118 6.36 -1.25 19.88
CA TRP A 118 6.51 -2.05 21.09
C TRP A 118 7.98 -2.35 21.40
N ILE A 119 8.73 -2.87 20.42
CA ILE A 119 10.05 -3.47 20.67
C ILE A 119 11.19 -2.46 20.59
N ASN A 120 11.15 -1.52 19.65
CA ASN A 120 12.27 -0.60 19.39
C ASN A 120 11.79 0.73 18.80
N ARG A 121 11.71 1.75 19.68
CA ARG A 121 11.22 3.09 19.33
C ARG A 121 12.08 3.78 18.25
N ASP A 122 13.38 3.56 18.24
CA ASP A 122 14.26 4.15 17.21
C ASP A 122 13.95 3.56 15.83
N MET A 123 13.76 2.24 15.76
CA MET A 123 13.35 1.56 14.54
C MET A 123 11.94 1.98 14.11
N TRP A 124 11.04 2.20 15.07
CA TRP A 124 9.70 2.74 14.78
C TRP A 124 9.77 4.10 14.11
N VAL A 125 10.56 5.04 14.65
CA VAL A 125 10.71 6.38 14.05
C VAL A 125 11.29 6.28 12.64
N ARG A 126 12.29 5.42 12.43
CA ARG A 126 12.89 5.18 11.11
C ARG A 126 11.87 4.60 10.12
N TYR A 127 11.05 3.65 10.55
CA TYR A 127 10.01 3.05 9.73
C TYR A 127 8.92 4.07 9.38
N MET A 128 8.39 4.78 10.38
CA MET A 128 7.34 5.79 10.20
C MET A 128 7.79 6.96 9.32
N ARG A 129 9.06 7.35 9.35
CA ARG A 129 9.60 8.35 8.41
C ARG A 129 9.50 7.88 6.96
N ARG A 130 9.92 6.64 6.68
CA ARG A 130 9.88 6.07 5.33
C ARG A 130 8.43 5.86 4.85
N LEU A 131 7.57 5.34 5.73
CA LEU A 131 6.15 5.17 5.47
C LEU A 131 5.45 6.52 5.23
N GLY A 132 5.72 7.52 6.06
CA GLY A 132 5.17 8.86 5.93
C GLY A 132 5.59 9.55 4.63
N ILE A 133 6.86 9.44 4.22
CA ILE A 133 7.33 9.98 2.93
C ILE A 133 6.65 9.25 1.76
N LEU A 134 6.56 7.91 1.81
CA LEU A 134 5.88 7.13 0.77
C LEU A 134 4.42 7.58 0.61
N PHE A 135 3.68 7.69 1.71
CA PHE A 135 2.29 8.16 1.69
C PHE A 135 2.17 9.60 1.21
N PHE A 136 3.04 10.49 1.67
CA PHE A 136 3.06 11.89 1.22
C PHE A 136 3.24 11.99 -0.30
N LEU A 137 4.23 11.29 -0.87
CA LEU A 137 4.47 11.28 -2.31
C LEU A 137 3.28 10.69 -3.08
N ALA A 138 2.67 9.62 -2.56
CA ALA A 138 1.47 9.03 -3.15
C ALA A 138 0.29 10.02 -3.15
N CYS A 139 -0.02 10.63 -2.00
CA CYS A 139 -1.08 11.62 -1.87
C CYS A 139 -0.88 12.82 -2.81
N ALA A 140 0.34 13.33 -2.90
CA ALA A 140 0.68 14.41 -3.82
C ALA A 140 0.43 14.01 -5.29
N THR A 141 0.74 12.76 -5.64
CA THR A 141 0.51 12.23 -6.99
C THR A 141 -0.97 12.03 -7.26
N PHE A 142 -1.74 11.49 -6.32
CA PHE A 142 -3.20 11.31 -6.48
C PHE A 142 -3.91 12.64 -6.69
N ALA A 143 -3.52 13.69 -5.97
CA ALA A 143 -4.09 15.02 -6.12
C ALA A 143 -3.69 15.69 -7.45
N ALA A 144 -2.46 15.47 -7.92
CA ALA A 144 -1.95 16.11 -9.13
C ALA A 144 -2.35 15.38 -10.42
N PHE A 145 -2.44 14.04 -10.37
CA PHE A 145 -2.62 13.18 -11.52
C PHE A 145 -3.58 12.02 -11.20
N PRO A 146 -4.91 12.27 -11.22
CA PRO A 146 -5.90 11.22 -10.99
C PRO A 146 -5.91 10.21 -12.15
N VAL A 147 -5.78 8.92 -11.82
CA VAL A 147 -5.68 7.82 -12.78
C VAL A 147 -6.78 6.80 -12.51
N ALA A 148 -7.54 6.47 -13.55
CA ALA A 148 -8.53 5.41 -13.47
C ALA A 148 -7.86 4.01 -13.43
N PRO A 149 -8.24 3.13 -12.50
CA PRO A 149 -7.69 1.78 -12.43
C PRO A 149 -8.18 0.91 -13.60
N PRO A 150 -7.51 -0.22 -13.90
CA PRO A 150 -7.84 -1.07 -15.05
C PRO A 150 -9.30 -1.51 -15.10
N TRP A 151 -9.86 -1.99 -13.98
CA TRP A 151 -11.26 -2.43 -13.93
C TRP A 151 -12.25 -1.33 -14.29
N LEU A 152 -11.95 -0.07 -13.94
CA LEU A 152 -12.81 1.07 -14.22
C LEU A 152 -12.64 1.53 -15.67
N ALA A 153 -11.40 1.55 -16.17
CA ALA A 153 -11.13 1.82 -17.58
C ALA A 153 -11.85 0.81 -18.50
N ALA A 154 -11.85 -0.48 -18.12
CA ALA A 154 -12.58 -1.52 -18.85
C ALA A 154 -14.09 -1.33 -18.79
N LYS A 155 -14.63 -1.02 -17.60
CA LYS A 155 -16.06 -0.72 -17.42
C LYS A 155 -16.54 0.45 -18.28
N GLN A 156 -15.67 1.44 -18.49
CA GLN A 156 -15.95 2.61 -19.32
C GLN A 156 -15.60 2.40 -20.81
N GLY A 157 -15.18 1.19 -21.21
CA GLY A 157 -14.90 0.85 -22.61
C GLY A 157 -13.54 1.33 -23.15
N TYR A 158 -12.64 1.82 -22.31
CA TYR A 158 -11.30 2.28 -22.74
C TYR A 158 -10.32 1.14 -23.02
N ILE A 159 -10.53 -0.02 -22.41
CA ILE A 159 -9.73 -1.23 -22.63
C ILE A 159 -10.66 -2.44 -22.78
N ALA A 160 -10.09 -3.57 -23.24
CA ALA A 160 -10.83 -4.82 -23.35
C ALA A 160 -11.43 -5.23 -21.98
N PRO A 161 -12.59 -5.92 -21.97
CA PRO A 161 -13.25 -6.30 -20.73
C PRO A 161 -12.34 -7.12 -19.80
N ILE A 162 -12.30 -6.72 -18.53
CA ILE A 162 -11.65 -7.47 -17.44
C ILE A 162 -12.58 -7.51 -16.22
N HIS A 163 -12.38 -8.53 -15.39
CA HIS A 163 -13.11 -8.73 -14.15
C HIS A 163 -12.30 -8.22 -12.96
N ARG A 164 -12.95 -7.47 -12.06
CA ARG A 164 -12.37 -7.16 -10.75
C ARG A 164 -12.66 -8.31 -9.79
N ILE A 165 -11.63 -9.06 -9.39
CA ILE A 165 -11.80 -10.34 -8.68
C ILE A 165 -11.25 -10.36 -7.24
N THR A 166 -10.87 -9.21 -6.69
CA THR A 166 -10.27 -9.05 -5.35
C THR A 166 -11.07 -9.69 -4.21
N ALA A 167 -12.41 -9.60 -4.26
CA ALA A 167 -13.29 -10.16 -3.22
C ALA A 167 -13.70 -11.62 -3.48
N ARG A 168 -13.44 -12.17 -4.66
CA ARG A 168 -14.01 -13.44 -5.12
C ARG A 168 -13.57 -14.63 -4.27
N ALA A 169 -12.27 -14.72 -3.94
CA ALA A 169 -11.73 -15.78 -3.08
C ALA A 169 -12.35 -15.76 -1.67
N TRP A 170 -12.48 -14.58 -1.07
CA TRP A 170 -13.10 -14.42 0.24
C TRP A 170 -14.55 -14.86 0.28
N SER A 171 -15.32 -14.49 -0.75
CA SER A 171 -16.71 -14.91 -0.92
C SER A 171 -16.82 -16.43 -1.05
N HIS A 172 -15.92 -17.07 -1.79
CA HIS A 172 -15.90 -18.52 -1.95
C HIS A 172 -15.55 -19.26 -0.65
N MET A 173 -14.62 -18.72 0.15
CA MET A 173 -14.28 -19.27 1.48
C MET A 173 -15.37 -19.02 2.54
N GLY A 174 -16.51 -18.41 2.17
CA GLY A 174 -17.60 -18.11 3.11
C GLY A 174 -17.32 -16.93 4.05
N ILE A 175 -16.22 -16.19 3.87
CA ILE A 175 -15.85 -15.04 4.70
C ILE A 175 -16.55 -13.77 4.19
N LYS A 176 -17.89 -13.77 4.31
CA LYS A 176 -18.75 -12.69 3.81
C LYS A 176 -18.47 -11.33 4.45
N SER A 177 -17.89 -11.30 5.64
CA SER A 177 -17.48 -10.06 6.33
C SER A 177 -16.39 -9.31 5.56
N VAL A 178 -15.40 -10.02 5.03
CA VAL A 178 -14.31 -9.42 4.24
C VAL A 178 -14.85 -8.92 2.90
N SER A 179 -15.68 -9.71 2.22
CA SER A 179 -16.33 -9.30 0.97
C SER A 179 -17.19 -8.04 1.15
N LYS A 180 -18.01 -7.97 2.21
CA LYS A 180 -18.83 -6.78 2.50
C LYS A 180 -18.00 -5.52 2.79
N VAL A 181 -16.83 -5.66 3.41
CA VAL A 181 -15.91 -4.53 3.63
C VAL A 181 -15.36 -4.02 2.30
N PHE A 182 -14.98 -4.92 1.39
CA PHE A 182 -14.55 -4.54 0.04
C PHE A 182 -15.68 -3.84 -0.73
N ASP A 183 -16.88 -4.42 -0.77
CA ASP A 183 -18.02 -3.85 -1.50
C ASP A 183 -18.37 -2.44 -0.97
N ARG A 184 -18.40 -2.24 0.36
CA ARG A 184 -18.63 -0.93 0.97
C ARG A 184 -17.50 0.07 0.71
N GLY A 185 -16.25 -0.38 0.68
CA GLY A 185 -15.10 0.45 0.32
C GLY A 185 -15.18 0.98 -1.11
N THR A 186 -15.74 0.20 -2.04
CA THR A 186 -15.91 0.63 -3.44
C THR A 186 -17.02 1.65 -3.64
N ALA A 187 -18.11 1.58 -2.87
CA ALA A 187 -19.23 2.51 -2.99
C ALA A 187 -18.97 3.91 -2.40
N ILE A 188 -17.93 4.04 -1.56
CA ILE A 188 -17.70 5.25 -0.74
C ILE A 188 -16.40 5.97 -1.14
N THR A 189 -15.49 5.34 -1.89
CA THR A 189 -14.16 5.91 -2.18
C THR A 189 -14.00 6.34 -3.64
N ASN A 190 -13.34 7.48 -3.87
CA ASN A 190 -13.00 7.95 -5.22
C ASN A 190 -12.03 6.96 -5.89
N PRO A 191 -12.45 6.22 -6.94
CA PRO A 191 -11.66 5.14 -7.53
C PRO A 191 -10.45 5.61 -8.34
N TYR A 192 -10.30 6.92 -8.64
CA TYR A 192 -9.33 7.47 -9.58
C TYR A 192 -7.92 7.70 -8.99
N ALA A 193 -7.51 6.86 -8.02
CA ALA A 193 -6.24 6.96 -7.33
C ALA A 193 -5.38 5.70 -7.53
N ALA A 194 -5.21 5.28 -8.79
CA ALA A 194 -4.45 4.08 -9.11
C ALA A 194 -2.92 4.27 -9.01
N MET A 195 -2.39 5.43 -9.43
CA MET A 195 -0.94 5.70 -9.47
C MET A 195 -0.49 6.68 -8.37
N PRO A 196 0.50 6.33 -7.54
CA PRO A 196 1.23 5.06 -7.46
C PRO A 196 0.49 3.98 -6.66
N SER A 197 0.85 2.71 -6.84
CA SER A 197 0.28 1.62 -6.05
C SER A 197 0.88 1.56 -4.64
N LEU A 198 0.09 1.97 -3.63
CA LEU A 198 0.46 1.80 -2.21
C LEU A 198 0.47 0.34 -1.76
N HIS A 199 -0.28 -0.56 -2.40
CA HIS A 199 -0.20 -2.00 -2.12
C HIS A 199 1.20 -2.54 -2.43
N ALA A 200 1.68 -2.27 -3.65
CA ALA A 200 3.02 -2.63 -4.09
C ALA A 200 4.11 -1.92 -3.28
N GLY A 201 3.97 -0.60 -3.08
CA GLY A 201 4.92 0.21 -2.32
C GLY A 201 5.08 -0.27 -0.88
N CYS A 202 3.98 -0.48 -0.16
CA CYS A 202 4.03 -0.94 1.23
C CYS A 202 4.59 -2.37 1.36
N ALA A 203 4.24 -3.29 0.46
CA ALA A 203 4.80 -4.65 0.45
C ALA A 203 6.32 -4.62 0.28
N LEU A 204 6.82 -3.80 -0.64
CA LEU A 204 8.27 -3.64 -0.84
C LEU A 204 8.93 -2.93 0.35
N LEU A 205 8.32 -1.86 0.88
CA LEU A 205 8.86 -1.11 2.00
C LEU A 205 9.09 -2.00 3.22
N VAL A 206 8.12 -2.86 3.58
CA VAL A 206 8.25 -3.80 4.70
C VAL A 206 9.47 -4.70 4.50
N VAL A 207 9.61 -5.30 3.31
CA VAL A 207 10.75 -6.18 3.00
C VAL A 207 12.08 -5.42 3.02
N LEU A 208 12.15 -4.27 2.35
CA LEU A 208 13.38 -3.49 2.26
C LEU A 208 13.80 -2.88 3.59
N PHE A 209 12.85 -2.56 4.47
CA PHE A 209 13.14 -2.06 5.81
C PHE A 209 13.91 -3.09 6.64
N PHE A 210 13.52 -4.37 6.55
CA PHE A 210 14.18 -5.44 7.30
C PHE A 210 15.35 -6.11 6.55
N PHE A 211 15.52 -5.82 5.26
CA PHE A 211 16.59 -6.36 4.41
C PHE A 211 18.00 -6.34 5.03
N PRO A 212 18.44 -5.24 5.69
CA PRO A 212 19.77 -5.18 6.32
C PRO A 212 19.96 -6.24 7.43
N TYR A 213 18.88 -6.69 8.06
CA TYR A 213 18.87 -7.62 9.19
C TYR A 213 18.66 -9.08 8.76
N MET A 214 18.42 -9.33 7.47
CA MET A 214 18.18 -10.67 6.92
C MET A 214 19.47 -11.29 6.37
N PRO A 215 19.68 -12.62 6.52
CA PRO A 215 20.72 -13.34 5.78
C PRO A 215 20.41 -13.35 4.27
N LYS A 216 21.44 -13.52 3.43
CA LYS A 216 21.34 -13.36 1.96
C LYS A 216 20.22 -14.19 1.31
N TRP A 217 19.99 -15.42 1.77
CA TRP A 217 18.95 -16.29 1.21
C TRP A 217 17.53 -15.83 1.59
N ILE A 218 17.31 -15.37 2.83
CA ILE A 218 16.03 -14.78 3.26
C ILE A 218 15.73 -13.49 2.49
N ARG A 219 16.74 -12.71 2.15
CA ARG A 219 16.56 -11.50 1.30
C ARG A 219 15.93 -11.85 -0.05
N VAL A 220 16.38 -12.93 -0.68
CA VAL A 220 15.82 -13.37 -1.97
C VAL A 220 14.40 -13.90 -1.77
N ILE A 221 14.17 -14.73 -0.76
CA ILE A 221 12.84 -15.29 -0.45
C ILE A 221 11.83 -14.19 -0.10
N SER A 222 12.22 -13.18 0.68
CA SER A 222 11.31 -12.12 1.12
C SER A 222 10.80 -11.25 -0.03
N LEU A 223 11.54 -11.17 -1.15
CA LEU A 223 11.09 -10.51 -2.37
C LEU A 223 9.90 -11.22 -3.05
N ALA A 224 9.61 -12.47 -2.67
CA ALA A 224 8.42 -13.17 -3.14
C ALA A 224 7.13 -12.46 -2.72
N LEU A 225 7.12 -11.74 -1.60
CA LEU A 225 5.96 -10.96 -1.15
C LEU A 225 5.63 -9.79 -2.10
N PRO A 226 6.53 -8.80 -2.34
CA PRO A 226 6.24 -7.72 -3.28
C PRO A 226 6.04 -8.22 -4.71
N ALA A 227 6.73 -9.29 -5.13
CA ALA A 227 6.50 -9.90 -6.45
C ALA A 227 5.10 -10.50 -6.57
N SER A 228 4.67 -11.31 -5.58
CA SER A 228 3.31 -11.87 -5.54
C SER A 228 2.24 -10.77 -5.44
N MET A 229 2.53 -9.70 -4.69
CA MET A 229 1.66 -8.53 -4.63
C MET A 229 1.51 -7.88 -6.01
N ALA A 230 2.61 -7.67 -6.74
CA ALA A 230 2.55 -7.12 -8.09
C ALA A 230 1.70 -7.98 -9.04
N VAL A 231 1.94 -9.31 -9.07
CA VAL A 231 1.15 -10.27 -9.87
C VAL A 231 -0.33 -10.20 -9.50
N CYS A 232 -0.63 -10.21 -8.20
CA CYS A 232 -1.99 -10.14 -7.68
C CYS A 232 -2.72 -8.88 -8.15
N LEU A 233 -2.11 -7.70 -8.03
CA LEU A 233 -2.76 -6.43 -8.37
C LEU A 233 -3.07 -6.31 -9.87
N VAL A 234 -2.19 -6.81 -10.73
CA VAL A 234 -2.42 -6.84 -12.19
C VAL A 234 -3.51 -7.84 -12.54
N TYR A 235 -3.40 -9.06 -12.01
CA TYR A 235 -4.37 -10.13 -12.26
C TYR A 235 -5.78 -9.76 -11.76
N PHE A 236 -5.88 -9.13 -10.59
CA PHE A 236 -7.16 -8.71 -10.01
C PHE A 236 -7.78 -7.48 -10.70
N GLY A 237 -7.06 -6.86 -11.63
CA GLY A 237 -7.50 -5.67 -12.36
C GLY A 237 -7.47 -4.39 -11.52
N GLU A 238 -6.74 -4.37 -10.40
CA GLU A 238 -6.67 -3.24 -9.47
C GLU A 238 -5.66 -2.17 -9.90
N HIS A 239 -4.53 -2.58 -10.49
CA HIS A 239 -3.47 -1.67 -10.92
C HIS A 239 -2.82 -2.10 -12.24
N TYR A 240 -2.30 -1.11 -12.95
CA TYR A 240 -1.36 -1.30 -14.05
C TYR A 240 0.04 -1.64 -13.52
N VAL A 241 0.92 -2.20 -14.36
CA VAL A 241 2.32 -2.46 -14.00
C VAL A 241 3.07 -1.17 -13.71
N ALA A 242 2.82 -0.11 -14.47
CA ALA A 242 3.40 1.21 -14.25
C ALA A 242 3.03 1.79 -12.87
N ASP A 243 1.82 1.55 -12.36
CA ASP A 243 1.43 1.96 -11.00
C ASP A 243 2.31 1.29 -9.93
N ILE A 244 2.61 0.01 -10.14
CA ILE A 244 3.42 -0.83 -9.24
C ILE A 244 4.87 -0.32 -9.26
N LEU A 245 5.43 -0.11 -10.45
CA LEU A 245 6.79 0.41 -10.62
C LEU A 245 6.94 1.80 -10.00
N ALA A 246 5.95 2.68 -10.16
CA ALA A 246 5.93 4.00 -9.52
C ALA A 246 5.91 3.88 -7.99
N GLY A 247 5.10 2.95 -7.44
CA GLY A 247 5.08 2.65 -6.00
C GLY A 247 6.45 2.19 -5.48
N TRP A 248 7.12 1.30 -6.20
CA TRP A 248 8.47 0.83 -5.84
C TRP A 248 9.54 1.92 -5.97
N LEU A 249 9.44 2.77 -6.99
CA LEU A 249 10.30 3.94 -7.12
C LEU A 249 10.15 4.87 -5.89
N TYR A 250 8.92 5.13 -5.45
CA TYR A 250 8.67 5.98 -4.29
C TYR A 250 9.21 5.37 -2.99
N VAL A 251 9.21 4.04 -2.85
CA VAL A 251 9.90 3.36 -1.74
C VAL A 251 11.41 3.64 -1.78
N GLY A 252 12.03 3.51 -2.96
CA GLY A 252 13.44 3.83 -3.15
C GLY A 252 13.77 5.27 -2.76
N VAL A 253 12.95 6.22 -3.21
CA VAL A 253 13.07 7.65 -2.86
C VAL A 253 12.90 7.86 -1.34
N ALA A 254 11.87 7.26 -0.72
CA ALA A 254 11.62 7.40 0.71
C ALA A 254 12.78 6.86 1.57
N ILE A 255 13.34 5.71 1.18
CA ILE A 255 14.52 5.13 1.83
C ILE A 255 15.74 6.02 1.64
N TRP A 256 15.98 6.53 0.44
CA TRP A 256 17.11 7.41 0.14
C TRP A 256 17.05 8.72 0.94
N ILE A 257 15.91 9.43 0.92
CA ILE A 257 15.70 10.67 1.69
C ILE A 257 15.93 10.41 3.18
N SER A 258 15.30 9.37 3.73
CA SER A 258 15.39 9.02 5.14
C SER A 258 16.83 8.70 5.57
N THR A 259 17.53 7.89 4.77
CA THR A 259 18.91 7.47 5.06
C THR A 259 19.88 8.64 4.99
N LYS A 260 19.70 9.53 4.01
CA LYS A 260 20.52 10.75 3.87
C LYS A 260 20.33 11.68 5.06
N TRP A 261 19.09 11.87 5.51
CA TRP A 261 18.76 12.67 6.69
C TRP A 261 19.35 12.06 7.97
N GLU A 262 19.21 10.75 8.16
CA GLU A 262 19.74 10.03 9.33
C GLU A 262 21.27 10.15 9.43
N LYS A 263 21.99 9.96 8.32
CA LYS A 263 23.46 10.10 8.28
C LYS A 263 23.93 11.52 8.62
N ARG A 264 23.25 12.55 8.10
CA ARG A 264 23.57 13.96 8.38
C ARG A 264 23.42 14.28 9.87
N ASN A 265 22.33 13.85 10.48
CA ASN A 265 22.06 14.14 11.89
C ASN A 265 22.93 13.33 12.85
N SER A 266 23.26 12.08 12.51
CA SER A 266 24.25 11.32 13.29
C SER A 266 25.65 11.93 13.23
N GLY A 267 26.04 12.50 12.07
CA GLY A 267 27.31 13.24 11.94
C GLY A 267 27.33 14.53 12.76
N ALA A 268 26.24 15.31 12.73
CA ALA A 268 26.11 16.56 13.49
C ALA A 268 26.18 16.33 15.01
N VAL A 269 25.50 15.29 15.52
CA VAL A 269 25.52 14.94 16.95
C VAL A 269 26.92 14.48 17.38
N LYS A 270 27.63 13.70 16.55
CA LYS A 270 29.02 13.32 16.85
C LYS A 270 29.97 14.52 16.87
N ALA A 271 29.82 15.47 15.94
CA ALA A 271 30.63 16.68 15.89
C ALA A 271 30.38 17.62 17.08
N GLN A 272 29.14 17.69 17.59
CA GLN A 272 28.81 18.45 18.79
C GLN A 272 29.36 17.82 20.07
N ARG A 273 29.43 16.49 20.15
CA ARG A 273 30.02 15.78 21.31
C ARG A 273 31.56 15.77 21.33
N ALA A 274 32.18 16.11 20.20
CA ALA A 274 33.65 16.19 20.07
C ALA A 274 34.20 17.61 20.31
N ARG A 275 33.32 18.58 20.57
CA ARG A 275 33.65 19.95 21.00
C ARG A 275 33.33 20.10 22.48
#